data_AF-A0A848LG20-F1
#
_entry.id   AF-A0A848LG20-F1
#
_cell.length_a   1.000
_cell.length_b   1.000
_cell.length_c   1.000
_cell.angle_alpha   90.00
_cell.angle_beta   90.00
_cell.angle_gamma   90.00
#
_symmetry.space_group_name_H-M   'P 1'
#
loop_
_entity.id
_entity.type
_entity.pdbx_description
1 polymer ?
#
loop_
_entity_poly.entity_id
_entity_poly.type
_entity_poly.pdbx_seq_one_letter_code
_entity_poly.pdbx_strand_id
1 'polypeptide(L)'
;MTLPALILLLASLAASPPTVEVVPATSLTIETVSAPEAPGLVGQETIAGKVRTGKSFTRQQKQVIKQKNAQENEGKTRCENCDIETVPAKKHEKGVTPPPNETQVDHKVPKSKGGAGEVENGQVLCRDCNLKKGNKEPSGEESP
;
A
#
# COMPACT_ATOMS: atom_id res chain seq x y z
N MET A 1 74.99 -23.62 25.53
CA MET A 1 73.51 -23.52 25.38
C MET A 1 73.25 -22.62 24.20
N THR A 2 73.02 -23.21 23.01
CA THR A 2 72.80 -22.49 21.75
C THR A 2 71.53 -23.07 21.12
N LEU A 3 70.43 -22.34 21.20
CA LEU A 3 69.20 -22.68 20.48
C LEU A 3 69.35 -22.28 19.01
N PRO A 4 68.88 -23.08 18.04
CA PRO A 4 68.84 -22.68 16.64
C PRO A 4 67.63 -21.78 16.36
N ALA A 5 67.83 -20.83 15.47
CA ALA A 5 66.85 -19.86 15.00
C ALA A 5 65.66 -20.55 14.30
N LEU A 6 64.45 -20.23 14.77
CA LEU A 6 63.20 -20.60 14.14
C LEU A 6 62.90 -19.59 13.01
N ILE A 7 63.19 -19.98 11.77
CA ILE A 7 62.86 -19.24 10.56
C ILE A 7 61.35 -19.41 10.32
N LEU A 8 60.57 -18.37 10.61
CA LEU A 8 59.16 -18.29 10.23
C LEU A 8 59.08 -17.92 8.73
N LEU A 9 58.73 -18.89 7.88
CA LEU A 9 58.39 -18.64 6.48
C LEU A 9 57.02 -17.93 6.43
N LEU A 10 57.03 -16.62 6.19
CA LEU A 10 55.84 -15.86 5.81
C LEU A 10 55.51 -16.16 4.35
N ALA A 11 54.51 -17.01 4.12
CA ALA A 11 53.92 -17.21 2.80
C ALA A 11 53.00 -16.02 2.47
N SER A 12 53.49 -15.09 1.67
CA SER A 12 52.69 -14.01 1.10
C SER A 12 51.77 -14.55 0.00
N LEU A 13 50.48 -14.75 0.30
CA LEU A 13 49.46 -14.92 -0.73
C LEU A 13 49.15 -13.53 -1.33
N ALA A 14 49.74 -13.24 -2.47
CA ALA A 14 49.28 -12.15 -3.33
C ALA A 14 47.97 -12.59 -4.00
N ALA A 15 46.84 -12.13 -3.49
CA ALA A 15 45.56 -12.20 -4.19
C ALA A 15 45.55 -11.10 -5.27
N SER A 16 45.60 -11.51 -6.53
CA SER A 16 45.38 -10.62 -7.67
C SER A 16 43.97 -10.02 -7.60
N PRO A 17 43.80 -8.70 -7.82
CA PRO A 17 42.45 -8.14 -7.90
C PRO A 17 41.76 -8.62 -9.19
N PRO A 18 40.44 -8.88 -9.16
CA PRO A 18 39.69 -9.11 -10.38
C PRO A 18 39.69 -7.83 -11.22
N THR A 19 40.15 -7.95 -12.47
CA THR A 19 39.99 -6.91 -13.48
C THR A 19 38.51 -6.70 -13.74
N VAL A 20 37.97 -5.59 -13.23
CA VAL A 20 36.62 -5.13 -13.58
C VAL A 20 36.71 -4.55 -14.99
N GLU A 21 36.26 -5.32 -15.97
CA GLU A 21 35.98 -4.82 -17.30
C GLU A 21 34.90 -3.73 -17.20
N VAL A 22 35.30 -2.49 -17.46
CA VAL A 22 34.40 -1.36 -17.61
C VAL A 22 33.70 -1.53 -18.95
N VAL A 23 32.53 -2.15 -18.93
CA VAL A 23 31.60 -2.12 -20.07
C VAL A 23 31.21 -0.66 -20.33
N PRO A 24 31.33 -0.17 -21.58
CA PRO A 24 30.96 1.20 -21.90
C PRO A 24 29.45 1.37 -21.68
N ALA A 25 29.10 2.47 -21.01
CA ALA A 25 27.73 2.92 -20.84
C ALA A 25 27.08 3.14 -22.21
N THR A 26 26.40 2.11 -22.71
CA THR A 26 25.39 2.27 -23.74
C THR A 26 24.32 3.17 -23.15
N SER A 27 24.26 4.38 -23.70
CA SER A 27 23.20 5.36 -23.48
C SER A 27 21.87 4.72 -23.88
N LEU A 28 21.22 4.05 -22.92
CA LEU A 28 19.82 3.71 -23.02
C LEU A 28 19.07 5.01 -22.86
N THR A 29 18.60 5.51 -24.00
CA THR A 29 17.46 6.41 -24.09
C THR A 29 16.43 5.97 -23.06
N ILE A 30 16.15 6.85 -22.10
CA ILE A 30 14.97 6.74 -21.24
C ILE A 30 13.79 6.92 -22.19
N GLU A 31 13.36 5.82 -22.80
CA GLU A 31 11.98 5.70 -23.22
C GLU A 31 11.19 5.86 -21.93
N THR A 32 10.51 7.00 -21.85
CA THR A 32 9.44 7.24 -20.92
C THR A 32 8.40 6.15 -21.18
N VAL A 33 8.57 5.02 -20.48
CA VAL A 33 7.48 4.11 -20.19
C VAL A 33 6.56 4.94 -19.31
N SER A 34 5.63 5.64 -19.98
CA SER A 34 4.35 6.00 -19.41
C SER A 34 3.92 4.80 -18.60
N ALA A 35 3.79 5.01 -17.29
CA ALA A 35 3.13 4.07 -16.42
C ALA A 35 1.88 3.57 -17.17
N PRO A 36 1.60 2.25 -17.19
CA PRO A 36 0.38 1.78 -17.81
C PRO A 36 -0.75 2.55 -17.15
N GLU A 37 -1.42 3.39 -17.95
CA GLU A 37 -2.69 3.97 -17.58
C GLU A 37 -3.52 2.79 -17.09
N ALA A 38 -3.74 2.75 -15.77
CA ALA A 38 -4.57 1.72 -15.18
C ALA A 38 -5.87 1.71 -15.99
N PRO A 39 -6.30 0.56 -16.54
CA PRO A 39 -7.47 0.54 -17.39
C PRO A 39 -8.60 1.18 -16.59
N GLY A 40 -9.13 2.28 -17.14
CA GLY A 40 -10.14 3.10 -16.52
C GLY A 40 -11.34 2.26 -16.14
N LEU A 41 -11.38 1.81 -14.89
CA LEU A 41 -12.60 1.34 -14.26
C LEU A 41 -13.20 2.52 -13.50
N VAL A 42 -13.56 3.56 -14.26
CA VAL A 42 -14.62 4.46 -13.85
C VAL A 42 -15.91 3.65 -13.94
N GLY A 43 -16.12 2.77 -12.95
CA GLY A 43 -17.40 2.14 -12.69
C GLY A 43 -18.33 3.16 -12.04
N GLN A 44 -18.53 4.30 -12.71
CA GLN A 44 -19.61 5.22 -12.41
C GLN A 44 -20.87 4.60 -13.02
N GLU A 45 -21.35 3.52 -12.41
CA GLU A 45 -22.77 3.21 -12.50
C GLU A 45 -23.50 4.19 -11.58
N THR A 46 -23.48 5.47 -11.97
CA THR A 46 -24.69 6.27 -11.89
C THR A 46 -25.71 5.50 -12.73
N ILE A 47 -26.44 4.57 -12.12
CA ILE A 47 -27.68 4.09 -12.71
C ILE A 47 -28.53 5.35 -12.83
N ALA A 48 -28.56 5.92 -14.04
CA ALA A 48 -29.25 7.13 -14.45
C ALA A 48 -29.85 7.94 -13.27
N GLY A 49 -29.02 8.74 -12.61
CA GLY A 49 -29.48 9.79 -11.70
C GLY A 49 -29.91 9.41 -10.28
N LYS A 50 -29.59 8.22 -9.74
CA LYS A 50 -29.83 7.95 -8.30
C LYS A 50 -28.54 7.79 -7.50
N VAL A 51 -28.21 8.82 -6.72
CA VAL A 51 -27.21 8.76 -5.64
C VAL A 51 -27.51 7.55 -4.75
N ARG A 52 -26.49 6.73 -4.45
CA ARG A 52 -26.64 5.50 -3.64
C ARG A 52 -26.69 5.81 -2.14
N THR A 53 -27.44 6.83 -1.75
CA THR A 53 -27.61 7.33 -0.37
C THR A 53 -27.97 6.20 0.58
N GLY A 54 -27.22 6.08 1.68
CA GLY A 54 -27.46 5.07 2.71
C GLY A 54 -27.29 3.62 2.24
N LYS A 55 -26.65 3.38 1.08
CA LYS A 55 -26.36 2.02 0.58
C LYS A 55 -24.95 1.57 0.96
N SER A 56 -24.78 0.26 1.05
CA SER A 56 -23.45 -0.35 1.17
C SER A 56 -22.70 -0.27 -0.16
N PHE A 57 -21.36 -0.24 -0.09
CA PHE A 57 -20.51 -0.45 -1.27
C PHE A 57 -20.72 -1.83 -1.88
N THR A 58 -20.72 -1.91 -3.21
CA THR A 58 -20.62 -3.17 -3.95
C THR A 58 -19.22 -3.77 -3.83
N ARG A 59 -19.05 -5.05 -4.18
CA ARG A 59 -17.71 -5.67 -4.21
C ARG A 59 -16.76 -4.94 -5.15
N GLN A 60 -17.25 -4.54 -6.32
CA GLN A 60 -16.48 -3.80 -7.32
C GLN A 60 -16.07 -2.42 -6.77
N GLN A 61 -16.98 -1.67 -6.15
CA GLN A 61 -16.65 -0.38 -5.53
C GLN A 61 -15.57 -0.53 -4.46
N LYS A 62 -15.65 -1.57 -3.60
CA LYS A 62 -14.60 -1.85 -2.62
C LYS A 62 -13.24 -2.15 -3.27
N GLN A 63 -13.22 -2.83 -4.42
CA GLN A 63 -11.98 -3.06 -5.17
C GLN A 63 -11.41 -1.76 -5.73
N VAL A 64 -12.25 -0.92 -6.34
CA VAL A 64 -11.82 0.38 -6.87
C VAL A 64 -11.28 1.28 -5.76
N ILE A 65 -11.94 1.35 -4.60
CA ILE A 65 -11.46 2.15 -3.45
C ILE A 65 -10.07 1.69 -3.00
N LYS A 66 -9.87 0.37 -2.85
CA LYS A 66 -8.56 -0.18 -2.48
C LYS A 66 -7.50 0.06 -3.55
N GLN A 67 -7.85 -0.02 -4.83
CA GLN A 67 -6.93 0.19 -5.94
C GLN A 67 -6.49 1.65 -6.02
N LYS A 68 -7.42 2.61 -5.88
CA LYS A 68 -7.09 4.06 -5.84
C LYS A 68 -6.13 4.36 -4.69
N ASN A 69 -6.46 3.89 -3.49
CA ASN A 69 -5.59 4.04 -2.32
C ASN A 69 -4.21 3.40 -2.57
N ALA A 70 -4.14 2.17 -3.11
CA ALA A 70 -2.86 1.53 -3.40
C ALA A 70 -2.04 2.26 -4.48
N GLN A 71 -2.69 2.81 -5.51
CA GLN A 71 -2.04 3.58 -6.58
C GLN A 71 -1.34 4.82 -6.04
N GLU A 72 -1.93 5.47 -5.03
CA GLU A 72 -1.36 6.63 -4.35
C GLU A 72 -0.27 6.26 -3.32
N ASN A 73 -0.12 4.95 -3.02
CA ASN A 73 0.69 4.47 -1.91
C ASN A 73 1.62 3.31 -2.32
N GLU A 74 2.40 3.50 -3.39
CA GLU A 74 3.44 2.56 -3.83
C GLU A 74 2.93 1.13 -4.09
N GLY A 75 1.68 1.00 -4.54
CA GLY A 75 1.03 -0.28 -4.80
C GLY A 75 0.50 -1.00 -3.55
N LYS A 76 0.54 -0.36 -2.39
CA LYS A 76 0.14 -0.94 -1.10
C LYS A 76 -1.01 -0.15 -0.50
N THR A 77 -1.96 -0.83 0.14
CA THR A 77 -3.05 -0.13 0.81
C THR A 77 -2.57 0.49 2.12
N ARG A 78 -2.81 1.79 2.33
CA ARG A 78 -2.51 2.52 3.57
C ARG A 78 -3.79 3.07 4.20
N CYS A 79 -3.81 3.10 5.53
CA CYS A 79 -4.91 3.67 6.30
C CYS A 79 -4.94 5.20 6.13
N GLU A 80 -6.03 5.76 5.62
CA GLU A 80 -6.20 7.22 5.40
C GLU A 80 -6.25 8.04 6.71
N ASN A 81 -6.34 7.39 7.89
CA ASN A 81 -6.41 8.09 9.18
C ASN A 81 -5.11 8.06 9.99
N CYS A 82 -4.26 7.05 9.81
CA CYS A 82 -3.02 6.91 10.60
C CYS A 82 -1.81 6.50 9.77
N ASP A 83 -1.95 6.50 8.45
CA ASP A 83 -0.90 6.30 7.47
C ASP A 83 -0.10 5.00 7.58
N ILE A 84 -0.58 3.99 8.31
CA ILE A 84 0.10 2.69 8.36
C ILE A 84 -0.24 1.85 7.12
N GLU A 85 0.73 1.04 6.68
CA GLU A 85 0.48 -0.04 5.72
C GLU A 85 -0.51 -1.06 6.30
N THR A 86 -1.51 -1.42 5.51
CA THR A 86 -2.57 -2.36 5.89
C THR A 86 -2.39 -3.70 5.20
N VAL A 87 -2.89 -4.76 5.82
CA VAL A 87 -2.87 -6.12 5.26
C VAL A 87 -4.24 -6.50 4.71
N PRO A 88 -4.31 -7.26 3.60
CA PRO A 88 -5.59 -7.68 3.02
C PRO A 88 -6.49 -8.40 4.02
N ALA A 89 -7.77 -8.04 4.01
CA ALA A 89 -8.77 -8.69 4.85
C ALA A 89 -8.93 -10.17 4.50
N LYS A 90 -8.97 -11.01 5.55
CA LYS A 90 -9.20 -12.44 5.40
C LYS A 90 -10.67 -12.77 5.63
N LYS A 91 -11.09 -13.96 5.18
CA LYS A 91 -12.43 -14.46 5.51
C LYS A 91 -12.53 -14.62 7.03
N HIS A 92 -13.65 -14.17 7.59
CA HIS A 92 -13.93 -14.32 9.01
C HIS A 92 -13.86 -15.80 9.44
N GLU A 93 -13.16 -16.07 10.53
CA GLU A 93 -13.02 -17.37 11.16
C GLU A 93 -13.44 -17.25 12.63
N LYS A 94 -14.28 -18.19 13.09
CA LYS A 94 -14.83 -18.12 14.45
C LYS A 94 -13.72 -18.28 15.48
N GLY A 95 -13.64 -17.33 16.42
CA GLY A 95 -12.63 -17.33 17.49
C GLY A 95 -11.29 -16.69 17.08
N VAL A 96 -11.13 -16.27 15.83
CA VAL A 96 -9.93 -15.56 15.36
C VAL A 96 -10.20 -14.06 15.34
N THR A 97 -9.36 -13.31 16.05
CA THR A 97 -9.39 -11.84 15.96
C THR A 97 -8.49 -11.41 14.79
N PRO A 98 -9.03 -10.68 13.78
CA PRO A 98 -8.21 -10.17 12.69
C PRO A 98 -7.13 -9.18 13.18
N PRO A 99 -6.03 -9.02 12.44
CA PRO A 99 -4.96 -8.10 12.84
C PRO A 99 -5.47 -6.64 12.89
N PRO A 100 -4.88 -5.80 13.76
CA PRO A 100 -5.30 -4.39 13.92
C PRO A 100 -5.11 -3.56 12.66
N ASN A 101 -4.16 -3.94 11.80
CA ASN A 101 -3.89 -3.29 10.52
C ASN A 101 -4.62 -3.93 9.32
N GLU A 102 -5.66 -4.73 9.54
CA GLU A 102 -6.46 -5.29 8.44
C GLU A 102 -7.16 -4.18 7.62
N THR A 103 -7.08 -4.23 6.29
CA THR A 103 -7.72 -3.28 5.37
C THR A 103 -9.24 -3.35 5.44
N GLN A 104 -9.87 -2.29 5.92
CA GLN A 104 -11.32 -2.06 5.89
C GLN A 104 -11.65 -0.96 4.88
N VAL A 105 -12.76 -1.14 4.17
CA VAL A 105 -13.32 -0.10 3.29
C VAL A 105 -14.52 0.49 4.02
N ASP A 106 -14.41 1.75 4.39
CA ASP A 106 -15.41 2.47 5.17
C ASP A 106 -15.95 3.69 4.42
N HIS A 107 -17.09 4.20 4.89
CA HIS A 107 -17.66 5.41 4.37
C HIS A 107 -17.09 6.65 5.08
N LYS A 108 -16.63 7.66 4.34
CA LYS A 108 -16.22 8.98 4.88
C LYS A 108 -17.37 9.61 5.66
N VAL A 109 -18.48 9.88 4.97
CA VAL A 109 -19.78 10.16 5.60
C VAL A 109 -20.44 8.82 5.93
N PRO A 110 -20.72 8.50 7.20
CA PRO A 110 -21.28 7.22 7.60
C PRO A 110 -22.59 6.87 6.89
N LYS A 111 -22.73 5.60 6.50
CA LYS A 111 -23.97 5.07 5.89
C LYS A 111 -25.21 5.38 6.74
N SER A 112 -25.12 5.24 8.06
CA SER A 112 -26.22 5.51 9.01
C SER A 112 -26.64 6.98 9.07
N LYS A 113 -25.80 7.90 8.58
CA LYS A 113 -26.07 9.33 8.45
C LYS A 113 -26.42 9.73 7.02
N GLY A 114 -26.73 8.77 6.15
CA GLY A 114 -27.08 9.02 4.76
C GLY A 114 -25.90 9.04 3.78
N GLY A 115 -24.68 8.72 4.22
CA GLY A 115 -23.53 8.63 3.33
C GLY A 115 -23.78 7.70 2.13
N ALA A 116 -23.37 8.14 0.94
CA ALA A 116 -23.58 7.40 -0.30
C ALA A 116 -22.67 6.18 -0.41
N GLY A 117 -23.19 5.07 -0.94
CA GLY A 117 -22.41 3.88 -1.30
C GLY A 117 -21.75 4.05 -2.66
N GLU A 118 -20.93 5.08 -2.82
CA GLU A 118 -20.20 5.47 -4.04
C GLU A 118 -18.70 5.53 -3.75
N VAL A 119 -17.86 5.34 -4.77
CA VAL A 119 -16.41 5.23 -4.60
C VAL A 119 -15.83 6.47 -3.92
N GLU A 120 -16.39 7.63 -4.24
CA GLU A 120 -16.01 8.96 -3.78
C GLU A 120 -16.19 9.13 -2.26
N ASN A 121 -17.20 8.47 -1.69
CA ASN A 121 -17.44 8.44 -0.26
C ASN A 121 -16.68 7.27 0.43
N GLY A 122 -15.91 6.49 -0.31
CA GLY A 122 -15.09 5.41 0.21
C GLY A 122 -13.76 5.91 0.77
N GLN A 123 -13.27 5.24 1.81
CA GLN A 123 -11.90 5.35 2.30
C GLN A 123 -11.36 3.99 2.74
N VAL A 124 -10.04 3.81 2.69
CA VAL A 124 -9.33 2.68 3.28
C VAL A 124 -8.90 3.04 4.70
N LEU A 125 -9.31 2.22 5.68
CA LEU A 125 -8.89 2.33 7.07
C LEU A 125 -8.31 1.01 7.55
N CYS A 126 -7.38 1.06 8.51
CA CYS A 126 -7.07 -0.11 9.31
C CYS A 126 -8.25 -0.47 10.22
N ARG A 127 -8.32 -1.73 10.65
CA ARG A 127 -9.36 -2.22 11.56
C ARG A 127 -9.51 -1.33 12.80
N ASP A 128 -8.41 -0.95 13.44
CA ASP A 128 -8.46 -0.15 14.66
C ASP A 128 -9.03 1.25 14.42
N CYS A 129 -8.59 1.94 13.36
CA CYS A 129 -9.13 3.26 13.01
C CYS A 129 -10.60 3.18 12.61
N ASN A 130 -10.98 2.15 11.83
CA ASN A 130 -12.37 1.92 11.46
C ASN A 130 -13.28 1.71 12.69
N LEU A 131 -12.83 0.92 13.66
CA LEU A 131 -13.57 0.70 14.90
C LEU A 131 -13.68 1.98 15.76
N LYS A 132 -12.60 2.76 15.85
CA LYS A 132 -12.58 4.04 16.58
C LYS A 132 -13.47 5.11 15.92
N LYS A 133 -13.52 5.12 14.59
CA LYS A 133 -14.36 6.02 13.79
C LYS A 133 -15.84 5.72 14.03
N GLY A 134 -16.26 4.47 13.85
CA GLY A 134 -17.66 4.09 13.96
C GLY A 134 -18.58 4.95 13.06
N ASN A 135 -19.65 5.50 13.63
CA ASN A 135 -20.61 6.36 12.92
C ASN A 135 -20.29 7.87 13.01
N LYS A 136 -19.05 8.23 13.35
CA LYS A 136 -18.60 9.63 13.36
C LYS A 136 -18.35 10.10 11.94
N GLU A 137 -18.70 11.35 11.68
CA GLU A 137 -18.26 12.06 10.48
C GLU A 137 -16.80 12.45 10.64
N PRO A 138 -16.08 12.76 9.54
CA PRO A 138 -14.79 13.44 9.67
C PRO A 138 -15.01 14.69 10.53
N SER A 139 -14.30 14.78 11.66
CA SER A 139 -14.27 16.00 12.45
C SER A 139 -13.71 17.09 11.54
N GLY A 140 -14.53 18.08 11.21
CA GLY A 140 -14.19 19.16 10.28
C GLY A 140 -13.15 20.14 10.83
N GLU A 141 -11.97 19.64 11.20
CA GLU A 141 -10.79 20.44 11.50
C GLU A 141 -9.63 19.93 10.67
N GLU A 142 -9.57 20.43 9.43
CA GLU A 142 -8.38 20.86 8.70
C GLU A 142 -8.84 21.32 7.31
N SER A 143 -9.41 22.53 7.27
CA SER A 143 -9.29 23.40 6.11
C SER A 143 -8.16 24.38 6.45
N PRO A 144 -7.14 24.59 5.60
CA PRO A 144 -6.45 25.87 5.63
C PRO A 144 -7.43 27.02 5.36
#